data_AF-A0A6C7JYY4-F1
#
_entry.id   AF-A0A6C7JYY4-F1
#
_cell.length_a   1.000
_cell.length_b   1.000
_cell.length_c   1.000
_cell.angle_alpha   90.00
_cell.angle_beta   90.00
_cell.angle_gamma   90.00
#
_symmetry.space_group_name_H-M   'P 1'
#
loop_
_entity.id
_entity.type
_entity.pdbx_description
1 polymer ?
#
loop_
_entity_poly.entity_id
_entity_poly.type
_entity_poly.pdbx_seq_one_letter_code
_entity_poly.pdbx_strand_id
1 'polypeptide(L)'
;MKVLNFFYENHPKFEVSYERKNQISKPNIIIKGPRFCGKKILIFNFLSQFKASEILFLDLYDTRFEKQSLERLADFLNENLQIKILCLYNLDFIPNLEKIKIPIILSTNIKDLNVNGFEELELDYFDFEEFISVSKKNLPINNLVGLFLQSGRS
;
A
#
# COMPACT_ATOMS: atom_id res chain seq x y z
N MET A 1 -12.96 -4.56 17.89
CA MET A 1 -12.80 -3.13 18.24
C MET A 1 -11.42 -2.84 18.80
N LYS A 2 -10.97 -3.49 19.88
CA LYS A 2 -9.64 -3.24 20.47
C LYS A 2 -8.47 -3.28 19.46
N VAL A 3 -8.44 -4.27 18.57
CA VAL A 3 -7.40 -4.39 17.52
C VAL A 3 -7.45 -3.23 16.52
N LEU A 4 -8.64 -2.85 16.03
CA LEU A 4 -8.78 -1.73 15.09
C LEU A 4 -8.41 -0.38 15.73
N ASN A 5 -8.81 -0.15 17.00
CA ASN A 5 -8.36 1.00 17.78
C ASN A 5 -6.84 1.05 17.88
N PHE A 6 -6.21 -0.09 18.19
CA PHE A 6 -4.76 -0.17 18.31
C PHE A 6 -4.06 0.29 17.03
N PHE A 7 -4.46 -0.21 15.85
CA PHE A 7 -3.86 0.19 14.58
C PHE A 7 -4.19 1.62 14.17
N TYR A 8 -5.38 2.11 14.50
CA TYR A 8 -5.77 3.49 14.24
C TYR A 8 -4.95 4.48 15.09
N GLU A 9 -4.75 4.20 16.37
CA GLU A 9 -3.94 5.01 17.29
C GLU A 9 -2.43 4.89 17.02
N ASN A 10 -1.98 3.72 16.53
CA ASN A 10 -0.56 3.41 16.29
C ASN A 10 -0.28 3.24 14.79
N HIS A 11 -0.78 4.18 13.99
CA HIS A 11 -0.55 4.18 12.55
C HIS A 11 0.93 4.46 12.22
N PRO A 12 1.44 3.97 11.07
CA PRO A 12 2.79 4.31 10.62
C PRO A 12 2.88 5.80 10.23
N LYS A 13 4.11 6.32 10.14
CA LYS A 13 4.34 7.65 9.57
C LYS A 13 4.24 7.57 8.04
N PHE A 14 3.29 8.33 7.48
CA PHE A 14 3.09 8.45 6.04
C PHE A 14 3.95 9.60 5.51
N GLU A 15 5.23 9.33 5.30
CA GLU A 15 6.21 10.31 4.80
C GLU A 15 6.49 10.07 3.31
N VAL A 16 6.62 11.16 2.55
CA VAL A 16 6.98 11.10 1.13
C VAL A 16 8.42 10.62 1.00
N SER A 17 8.63 9.65 0.11
CA SER A 17 9.95 9.13 -0.24
C SER A 17 10.28 9.42 -1.71
N TYR A 18 10.93 8.48 -2.41
CA TYR A 18 11.08 8.58 -3.86
C TYR A 18 9.76 8.31 -4.59
N GLU A 19 9.62 8.91 -5.76
CA GLU A 19 8.45 8.74 -6.60
C GLU A 19 8.57 7.54 -7.52
N ARG A 20 7.42 6.92 -7.79
CA ARG A 20 7.25 5.91 -8.84
C ARG A 20 6.71 6.59 -10.10
N LYS A 21 7.01 6.02 -11.26
CA LYS A 21 6.37 6.43 -12.52
C LYS A 21 4.88 6.12 -12.49
N ASN A 22 4.51 4.95 -11.98
CA ASN A 22 3.12 4.60 -11.70
C ASN A 22 2.63 5.34 -10.45
N GLN A 23 1.44 5.93 -10.52
CA GLN A 23 0.85 6.71 -9.44
C GLN A 23 -0.58 6.24 -9.14
N ILE A 24 -1.01 6.38 -7.89
CA ILE A 24 -2.38 6.09 -7.48
C ILE A 24 -3.25 7.28 -7.88
N SER A 25 -4.19 7.08 -8.79
CA SER A 25 -5.00 8.15 -9.40
C SER A 25 -6.48 8.10 -9.05
N LYS A 26 -6.99 6.97 -8.53
CA LYS A 26 -8.41 6.77 -8.22
C LYS A 26 -8.63 6.14 -6.84
N PRO A 27 -9.78 6.43 -6.18
CA PRO A 27 -10.24 5.65 -5.04
C PRO A 27 -10.65 4.23 -5.48
N ASN A 28 -10.56 3.24 -4.58
CA ASN A 28 -10.88 1.82 -4.83
C ASN A 28 -9.93 1.15 -5.84
N ILE A 29 -8.69 0.97 -5.40
CA ILE A 29 -7.61 0.38 -6.19
C ILE A 29 -7.01 -0.84 -5.50
N ILE A 30 -6.64 -1.86 -6.27
CA ILE A 30 -5.81 -2.97 -5.83
C ILE A 30 -4.44 -2.90 -6.51
N ILE A 31 -3.39 -2.78 -5.69
CA ILE A 31 -2.01 -2.72 -6.13
C ILE A 31 -1.42 -4.12 -6.02
N LYS A 32 -1.05 -4.69 -7.17
CA LYS A 32 -0.49 -6.04 -7.28
C LYS A 32 0.98 -5.93 -7.65
N GLY A 33 1.81 -6.80 -7.10
CA GLY A 33 3.23 -6.85 -7.49
C GLY A 33 4.04 -7.75 -6.58
N PRO A 34 5.28 -8.09 -6.95
CA PRO A 34 6.14 -8.90 -6.11
C PRO A 34 6.52 -8.20 -4.79
N ARG A 35 7.08 -8.96 -3.85
CA ARG A 35 7.62 -8.35 -2.62
C ARG A 35 8.75 -7.38 -2.98
N PHE A 36 8.91 -6.34 -2.17
CA PHE A 36 9.98 -5.33 -2.31
C PHE A 36 9.95 -4.45 -3.58
N CYS A 37 8.96 -4.57 -4.46
CA CYS A 37 8.84 -3.69 -5.62
C CYS A 37 8.38 -2.25 -5.32
N GLY A 38 8.38 -1.81 -4.06
CA GLY A 38 8.02 -0.42 -3.70
C GLY A 38 6.52 -0.14 -3.52
N LYS A 39 5.63 -1.16 -3.46
CA LYS A 39 4.18 -0.95 -3.19
C LYS A 39 3.91 -0.10 -1.95
N LYS A 40 4.58 -0.40 -0.83
CA LYS A 40 4.38 0.35 0.42
C LYS A 40 4.72 1.83 0.27
N ILE A 41 5.77 2.15 -0.48
CA ILE A 41 6.20 3.53 -0.70
C ILE A 41 5.22 4.26 -1.61
N LEU A 42 4.77 3.62 -2.69
CA LEU A 42 3.71 4.17 -3.54
C LEU A 42 2.44 4.50 -2.73
N ILE A 43 2.02 3.60 -1.86
CA ILE A 43 0.87 3.80 -0.97
C ILE A 43 1.14 4.92 0.04
N PHE A 44 2.32 4.94 0.65
CA PHE A 44 2.66 5.93 1.69
C PHE A 44 2.76 7.35 1.11
N ASN A 45 3.35 7.52 -0.07
CA ASN A 45 3.37 8.81 -0.78
C ASN A 45 1.96 9.30 -1.12
N PHE A 46 1.05 8.39 -1.47
CA PHE A 46 -0.34 8.76 -1.70
C PHE A 46 -1.05 9.14 -0.39
N LEU A 47 -0.88 8.32 0.66
CA LEU A 47 -1.51 8.54 1.96
C LEU A 47 -0.98 9.78 2.69
N SER A 48 0.24 10.26 2.39
CA SER A 48 0.80 11.48 2.99
C SER A 48 0.03 12.76 2.62
N GLN A 49 -0.89 12.68 1.64
CA GLN A 49 -1.79 13.78 1.27
C GLN A 49 -2.93 13.96 2.29
N PHE A 50 -3.16 12.97 3.15
CA PHE A 50 -4.21 12.96 4.17
C PHE A 50 -3.62 13.22 5.56
N LYS A 51 -4.44 13.70 6.49
CA LYS A 51 -4.05 13.72 7.90
C LYS A 51 -4.03 12.30 8.44
N ALA A 52 -3.13 12.02 9.38
CA ALA A 52 -3.07 10.75 10.10
C ALA A 52 -4.44 10.27 10.63
N SER A 53 -5.23 11.18 11.23
CA SER A 53 -6.57 10.89 11.74
C SER A 53 -7.59 10.53 10.67
N GLU A 54 -7.29 10.76 9.39
CA GLU A 54 -8.16 10.46 8.27
C GLU A 54 -7.87 9.09 7.66
N ILE A 55 -6.85 8.38 8.14
CA ILE A 55 -6.33 7.15 7.55
C ILE A 55 -6.53 5.98 8.52
N LEU A 56 -7.08 4.88 8.03
CA LEU A 56 -6.96 3.57 8.66
C LEU A 56 -6.05 2.69 7.83
N PHE A 57 -4.85 2.41 8.33
CA PHE A 57 -3.89 1.51 7.68
C PHE A 57 -3.78 0.21 8.46
N LEU A 58 -4.04 -0.92 7.79
CA LEU A 58 -3.98 -2.26 8.37
C LEU A 58 -3.00 -3.10 7.56
N ASP A 59 -1.91 -3.54 8.19
CA ASP A 59 -1.01 -4.55 7.63
C ASP A 59 -1.48 -5.94 8.05
N LEU A 60 -1.99 -6.72 7.10
CA LEU A 60 -2.58 -8.04 7.36
C LEU A 60 -1.52 -9.10 7.71
N TYR A 61 -0.23 -8.79 7.52
CA TYR A 61 0.88 -9.64 7.96
C TYR A 61 1.43 -9.22 9.34
N ASP A 62 0.91 -8.16 9.95
CA ASP A 62 1.25 -7.82 11.33
C ASP A 62 0.76 -8.93 12.26
N THR A 63 1.64 -9.47 13.10
CA THR A 63 1.31 -10.59 13.99
C THR A 63 0.25 -10.26 15.03
N ARG A 64 -0.01 -8.97 15.28
CA ARG A 64 -1.06 -8.48 16.18
C ARG A 64 -2.41 -8.34 15.48
N PHE A 65 -2.44 -8.44 14.15
CA PHE A 65 -3.67 -8.32 13.37
C PHE A 65 -4.45 -9.63 13.40
N GLU A 66 -5.70 -9.54 13.84
CA GLU A 66 -6.64 -10.66 13.86
C GLU A 66 -7.62 -10.52 12.69
N LYS A 67 -7.66 -11.51 11.77
CA LYS A 67 -8.54 -11.46 10.57
C LYS A 67 -10.02 -11.25 10.92
N GLN A 68 -10.50 -11.77 12.06
CA GLN A 68 -11.87 -11.56 12.54
C GLN A 68 -12.20 -10.08 12.80
N SER A 69 -11.19 -9.23 13.00
CA SER A 69 -11.39 -7.79 13.17
C SER A 69 -12.05 -7.13 11.95
N LEU A 70 -11.91 -7.72 10.76
CA LEU A 70 -12.55 -7.23 9.54
C LEU A 70 -14.07 -7.30 9.59
N GLU A 71 -14.65 -8.24 10.36
CA GLU A 71 -16.12 -8.36 10.50
C GLU A 71 -16.74 -7.11 11.12
N ARG A 72 -15.98 -6.41 11.97
CA ARG A 72 -16.41 -5.18 12.65
C ARG A 72 -15.87 -3.91 12.00
N LEU A 73 -15.23 -4.02 10.83
CA LEU A 73 -14.58 -2.88 10.19
C LEU A 73 -15.60 -1.83 9.73
N ALA A 74 -16.75 -2.26 9.20
CA ALA A 74 -17.81 -1.33 8.81
C ALA A 74 -18.34 -0.52 10.00
N ASP A 75 -18.63 -1.19 11.12
CA ASP A 75 -19.10 -0.53 12.35
C ASP A 75 -18.05 0.45 12.88
N PHE A 76 -16.79 0.03 12.91
CA PHE A 76 -15.68 0.88 13.33
C PHE A 76 -15.55 2.16 12.49
N LEU A 77 -15.68 2.05 11.17
CA LEU A 77 -15.64 3.22 10.28
C LEU A 77 -16.86 4.12 10.44
N ASN A 78 -18.04 3.56 10.72
CA ASN A 78 -19.25 4.34 10.99
C ASN A 78 -19.17 5.11 12.31
N GLU A 79 -18.47 4.58 13.31
CA GLU A 79 -18.22 5.27 14.58
C GLU A 79 -17.11 6.33 14.47
N ASN A 80 -16.19 6.18 13.51
CA ASN A 80 -15.02 7.04 13.32
C ASN A 80 -15.11 7.80 11.98
N LEU A 81 -16.10 8.69 11.87
CA LEU A 81 -16.40 9.45 10.64
C LEU A 81 -15.26 10.33 10.13
N GLN A 82 -14.25 10.60 10.96
CA GLN A 82 -13.04 11.30 10.55
C GLN A 82 -12.17 10.48 9.58
N ILE A 83 -12.28 9.15 9.59
CA ILE A 83 -11.53 8.26 8.69
C ILE A 83 -12.12 8.40 7.28
N LYS A 84 -11.31 8.90 6.36
CA LYS A 84 -11.68 9.15 4.97
C LYS A 84 -11.12 8.11 4.01
N ILE A 85 -10.11 7.34 4.42
CA ILE A 85 -9.50 6.33 3.57
C ILE A 85 -9.07 5.09 4.37
N LEU A 86 -9.33 3.93 3.79
CA LEU A 86 -8.90 2.62 4.30
C LEU A 86 -7.79 2.05 3.43
N CYS A 87 -6.74 1.52 4.03
CA CYS A 87 -5.71 0.75 3.35
C CYS A 87 -5.58 -0.65 3.99
N LEU A 88 -5.82 -1.70 3.20
CA LEU A 88 -5.53 -3.10 3.57
C LEU A 88 -4.27 -3.56 2.85
N TYR A 89 -3.17 -3.64 3.59
CA TYR A 89 -1.85 -3.99 3.08
C TYR A 89 -1.56 -5.48 3.28
N ASN A 90 -0.86 -6.11 2.33
CA ASN A 90 -0.52 -7.55 2.34
C ASN A 90 -1.72 -8.50 2.36
N LEU A 91 -2.74 -8.21 1.55
CA LEU A 91 -3.92 -9.03 1.38
C LEU A 91 -3.60 -10.40 0.75
N ASP A 92 -4.04 -11.48 1.39
CA ASP A 92 -3.85 -12.88 0.98
C ASP A 92 -5.17 -13.64 0.71
N PHE A 93 -6.31 -12.96 0.78
CA PHE A 93 -7.66 -13.50 0.52
C PHE A 93 -8.58 -12.40 -0.04
N ILE A 94 -9.79 -12.76 -0.50
CA ILE A 94 -10.79 -11.78 -0.95
C ILE A 94 -11.61 -11.33 0.27
N PRO A 95 -11.50 -10.06 0.72
CA PRO A 95 -12.25 -9.56 1.87
C PRO A 95 -13.67 -9.16 1.46
N ASN A 96 -14.63 -9.29 2.38
CA ASN A 96 -15.95 -8.71 2.19
C ASN A 96 -15.93 -7.22 2.56
N LEU A 97 -16.05 -6.34 1.56
CA LEU A 97 -15.98 -4.88 1.71
C LEU A 97 -17.27 -4.17 1.30
N GLU A 98 -18.35 -4.90 1.02
CA GLU A 98 -19.60 -4.35 0.45
C GLU A 98 -20.24 -3.26 1.33
N LYS A 99 -20.02 -3.33 2.65
CA LYS A 99 -20.58 -2.39 3.63
C LYS A 99 -19.75 -1.11 3.79
N ILE A 100 -18.55 -1.04 3.20
CA ILE A 100 -17.62 0.08 3.36
C ILE A 100 -17.83 1.08 2.23
N LYS A 101 -18.07 2.35 2.58
CA LYS A 101 -18.43 3.43 1.64
C LYS A 101 -17.32 4.44 1.36
N ILE A 102 -16.23 4.37 2.11
CA ILE A 102 -15.06 5.24 1.92
C ILE A 102 -14.11 4.64 0.88
N PRO A 103 -13.24 5.44 0.24
CA PRO A 103 -12.14 4.95 -0.60
C PRO A 103 -11.28 3.87 0.07
N ILE A 104 -10.95 2.84 -0.70
CA ILE A 104 -10.15 1.71 -0.24
C ILE A 104 -8.91 1.52 -1.13
N ILE A 105 -7.76 1.27 -0.51
CA ILE A 105 -6.54 0.82 -1.18
C ILE A 105 -6.26 -0.60 -0.70
N LEU A 106 -6.07 -1.52 -1.64
CA LEU A 106 -5.65 -2.88 -1.39
C LEU A 106 -4.23 -3.08 -1.92
N SER A 107 -3.43 -3.90 -1.24
CA SER A 107 -2.13 -4.33 -1.73
C SER A 107 -2.00 -5.83 -1.58
N THR A 108 -1.51 -6.50 -2.62
CA THR A 108 -1.27 -7.94 -2.59
C THR A 108 -0.01 -8.33 -3.37
N ASN A 109 0.52 -9.51 -3.05
CA ASN A 109 1.54 -10.18 -3.86
C ASN A 109 0.94 -11.29 -4.74
N ILE A 110 -0.36 -11.52 -4.66
CA ILE A 110 -1.06 -12.58 -5.42
C ILE A 110 -1.56 -11.96 -6.72
N LYS A 111 -0.99 -12.39 -7.85
CA LYS A 111 -1.32 -11.85 -9.18
C LYS A 111 -2.79 -12.07 -9.53
N ASP A 112 -3.30 -13.27 -9.26
CA ASP A 112 -4.64 -13.69 -9.68
C ASP A 112 -5.75 -13.29 -8.68
N LEU A 113 -5.41 -12.57 -7.60
CA LEU A 113 -6.39 -12.10 -6.63
C LEU A 113 -7.14 -10.91 -7.21
N ASN A 114 -8.41 -11.11 -7.53
CA ASN A 114 -9.29 -10.09 -8.10
C ASN A 114 -10.37 -9.73 -7.07
N VAL A 115 -10.63 -8.43 -6.93
CA VAL A 115 -11.68 -7.90 -6.05
C VAL A 115 -12.63 -7.07 -6.90
N ASN A 116 -13.89 -7.46 -6.95
CA ASN A 116 -14.90 -6.78 -7.77
C ASN A 116 -15.05 -5.32 -7.36
N GLY A 117 -15.12 -4.42 -8.35
CA GLY A 117 -15.27 -2.98 -8.13
C GLY A 117 -13.97 -2.24 -7.80
N PHE A 118 -12.82 -2.90 -7.88
CA PHE A 118 -11.50 -2.29 -7.73
C PHE A 118 -10.78 -2.17 -9.07
N GLU A 119 -10.15 -1.02 -9.32
CA GLU A 119 -9.20 -0.86 -10.42
C GLU A 119 -7.89 -1.57 -10.08
N GLU A 120 -7.25 -2.19 -11.06
CA GLU A 120 -5.99 -2.90 -10.84
C GLU A 120 -4.80 -2.07 -11.28
N LEU A 121 -3.80 -2.01 -10.41
CA LEU A 121 -2.48 -1.46 -10.73
C LEU A 121 -1.42 -2.52 -10.48
N GLU A 122 -0.90 -3.08 -11.57
CA GLU A 122 0.29 -3.94 -11.50
C GLU A 122 1.54 -3.06 -11.36
N LEU A 123 2.36 -3.38 -10.37
CA LEU A 123 3.59 -2.67 -10.01
C LEU A 123 4.75 -3.66 -10.02
N ASP A 124 5.60 -3.54 -11.04
CA ASP A 124 6.84 -4.29 -11.12
C ASP A 124 7.95 -3.62 -10.29
N TYR A 125 9.11 -4.27 -10.19
CA TYR A 125 10.35 -3.69 -9.69
C TYR A 125 10.71 -2.40 -10.45
N PHE A 126 11.67 -1.64 -9.91
CA PHE A 126 12.12 -0.43 -10.57
C PHE A 126 12.66 -0.73 -11.96
N ASP A 127 12.28 0.12 -12.90
CA ASP A 127 13.05 0.22 -14.13
C ASP A 127 14.40 0.90 -13.86
N PHE A 128 15.24 0.95 -14.88
CA PHE A 128 16.58 1.50 -14.74
C PHE A 128 16.58 2.99 -14.32
N GLU A 129 15.63 3.77 -14.81
CA GLU A 129 15.55 5.21 -14.49
C GLU A 129 15.08 5.42 -13.05
N GLU A 130 14.06 4.68 -12.63
CA GLU A 130 13.60 4.66 -11.23
C GLU A 130 14.74 4.21 -10.31
N PHE A 131 15.48 3.16 -10.67
CA PHE A 131 16.62 2.68 -9.91
C PHE A 131 17.71 3.76 -9.75
N ILE A 132 18.06 4.46 -10.82
CA ILE A 132 19.05 5.55 -10.75
C ILE A 132 18.55 6.66 -9.82
N SER A 133 17.30 7.08 -9.98
CA SER A 133 16.67 8.14 -9.20
C SER A 133 16.69 7.84 -7.70
N VAL A 134 16.40 6.59 -7.33
CA VAL A 134 16.42 6.13 -5.94
C VAL A 134 17.84 5.99 -5.40
N SER A 135 18.77 5.47 -6.21
CA SER A 135 20.12 5.13 -5.74
C SER A 135 20.91 6.35 -5.26
N LYS A 136 20.66 7.54 -5.85
CA LYS A 136 21.41 8.79 -5.59
C LYS A 136 22.94 8.62 -5.64
N LYS A 137 23.43 7.59 -6.33
CA LYS A 137 24.87 7.29 -6.43
C LYS A 137 25.46 8.05 -7.61
N ASN A 138 26.47 8.89 -7.35
CA ASN A 138 27.27 9.52 -8.39
C ASN A 138 28.30 8.54 -8.97
N LEU A 139 27.80 7.55 -9.72
CA LEU A 139 28.63 6.55 -10.40
C LEU A 139 28.57 6.72 -11.92
N PRO A 140 29.62 6.33 -12.66
CA PRO A 140 29.56 6.25 -14.11
C PRO A 140 28.42 5.32 -14.59
N ILE A 141 27.83 5.61 -15.74
CA ILE A 141 26.67 4.88 -16.29
C ILE A 141 26.91 3.37 -16.38
N ASN A 142 28.11 2.95 -16.79
CA ASN A 142 28.47 1.53 -16.92
C ASN A 142 28.39 0.79 -15.58
N ASN A 143 28.79 1.46 -14.50
CA ASN A 143 28.72 0.91 -13.15
C ASN A 143 27.26 0.85 -12.67
N LEU A 144 26.44 1.86 -13.00
CA LEU A 144 25.02 1.87 -12.67
C LEU A 144 24.25 0.76 -13.38
N VAL A 145 24.54 0.50 -14.66
CA VAL A 145 23.96 -0.64 -15.40
C VAL A 145 24.35 -1.96 -14.74
N GLY A 146 25.63 -2.14 -14.39
CA GLY A 146 26.09 -3.33 -13.68
C GLY A 146 25.35 -3.55 -12.36
N LEU A 147 25.19 -2.49 -11.55
CA LEU A 147 24.44 -2.55 -10.29
C LEU A 147 22.95 -2.88 -10.51
N PHE A 148 22.31 -2.28 -11.51
CA PHE A 148 20.92 -2.56 -11.84
C PHE A 148 20.71 -4.03 -12.24
N LEU A 149 21.62 -4.59 -13.05
CA LEU A 149 21.55 -6.00 -13.44
C LEU A 149 21.77 -6.95 -12.26
N GLN A 150 22.55 -6.55 -11.26
CA GLN A 150 22.81 -7.36 -10.07
C GLN A 150 21.69 -7.30 -9.04
N SER A 151 21.10 -6.11 -8.81
CA SER A 151 20.21 -5.88 -7.67
C SER A 151 18.99 -4.99 -7.96
N GLY A 152 18.76 -4.61 -9.22
CA GLY A 152 17.66 -3.71 -9.60
C GLY A 152 16.29 -4.37 -9.59
N ARG A 153 16.24 -5.71 -9.65
CA ARG A 153 15.01 -6.54 -9.71
C ARG A 153 14.89 -7.55 -8.56
N SER A 154 15.60 -7.31 -7.47
CA SER A 154 15.64 -8.17 -6.29
C SER A 154 14.96 -7.52 -5.09
#